data_AF-A0A1M6JZY2-F1
#
_entry.id   AF-A0A1M6JZY2-F1
#
_cell.length_a   1.000
_cell.length_b   1.000
_cell.length_c   1.000
_cell.angle_alpha   90.00
_cell.angle_beta   90.00
_cell.angle_gamma   90.00
#
_symmetry.space_group_name_H-M   'P 1'
#
loop_
_entity.id
_entity.type
_entity.pdbx_description
1 polymer ?
#
loop_
_entity_poly.entity_id
_entity_poly.type
_entity_poly.pdbx_seq_one_letter_code
_entity_poly.pdbx_strand_id
1 'polypeptide(L)'
;MGKTSTIDKLQAALSRLQEAEDALASLDAARELRELADSIELTQVRAARDQGVAWSKIGKLYGLTKQGAQQRFRQHLEPAPDAG
;
A
#
# COMPACT_ATOMS: atom_id res chain seq x y z
N MET A 1 -10.47 -18.22 -14.09
CA MET A 1 -10.77 -16.77 -13.96
C MET A 1 -9.61 -16.14 -13.20
N GLY A 2 -8.69 -15.47 -13.92
CA GLY A 2 -7.46 -14.93 -13.31
C GLY A 2 -7.80 -13.87 -12.27
N LYS A 3 -7.28 -13.98 -11.05
CA LYS A 3 -7.39 -12.92 -10.05
C LYS A 3 -6.65 -11.69 -10.59
N THR A 4 -7.37 -10.60 -10.86
CA THR A 4 -6.79 -9.30 -11.20
C THR A 4 -5.81 -8.87 -10.10
N SER A 5 -4.55 -8.64 -10.46
CA SER A 5 -3.51 -8.21 -9.54
C SER A 5 -3.80 -6.79 -9.02
N THR A 6 -3.29 -6.44 -7.84
CA THR A 6 -3.33 -5.05 -7.36
C THR A 6 -2.66 -4.08 -8.34
N ILE A 7 -1.65 -4.55 -9.09
CA ILE A 7 -1.00 -3.77 -10.15
C ILE A 7 -1.94 -3.50 -11.34
N ASP A 8 -2.72 -4.49 -11.76
CA ASP A 8 -3.70 -4.32 -12.84
C ASP A 8 -4.78 -3.29 -12.42
N LYS A 9 -5.20 -3.33 -11.15
CA LYS A 9 -6.12 -2.33 -10.59
C LYS A 9 -5.51 -0.93 -10.57
N LEU A 10 -4.22 -0.81 -10.25
CA LEU A 10 -3.50 0.46 -10.25
C LEU A 10 -3.45 1.05 -11.67
N GLN A 11 -3.18 0.22 -12.68
CA GLN A 11 -3.20 0.64 -14.08
C GLN A 11 -4.60 1.11 -14.50
N ALA A 12 -5.65 0.39 -14.12
CA ALA A 12 -7.03 0.79 -14.41
C ALA A 12 -7.41 2.12 -13.75
N ALA A 13 -7.04 2.34 -12.48
CA ALA A 13 -7.28 3.59 -11.79
C ALA A 13 -6.50 4.76 -12.41
N LEU A 14 -5.29 4.50 -12.92
CA LEU A 14 -4.51 5.50 -13.65
C LEU A 14 -5.17 5.88 -14.98
N SER A 15 -5.66 4.90 -15.75
CA SER A 15 -6.42 5.17 -16.97
C SER A 15 -7.65 6.04 -16.69
N ARG A 16 -8.42 5.72 -15.64
CA ARG A 16 -9.59 6.54 -15.23
C ARG A 16 -9.20 7.97 -14.88
N LEU A 17 -8.07 8.17 -14.19
CA LEU A 17 -7.58 9.52 -13.87
C LEU A 17 -7.22 10.31 -15.14
N GLN A 18 -6.65 9.64 -16.16
CA GLN A 18 -6.31 10.29 -17.43
C GLN A 18 -7.54 10.61 -18.28
N GLU A 19 -8.59 9.80 -18.19
CA GLU A 19 -9.83 9.91 -18.98
C GLU A 19 -10.91 10.75 -18.28
N ALA A 20 -10.74 11.10 -17.01
CA ALA A 20 -11.76 11.81 -16.24
C ALA A 20 -12.06 13.19 -16.83
N GLU A 21 -13.33 13.43 -17.14
CA GLU A 21 -13.82 14.68 -17.74
C GLU A 21 -14.26 15.70 -16.68
N ASP A 22 -14.47 15.27 -15.43
CA ASP A 22 -14.89 16.12 -14.32
C ASP A 22 -14.01 15.96 -13.06
N ALA A 23 -14.12 16.95 -12.18
CA ALA A 23 -13.28 17.06 -10.99
C ALA A 23 -13.56 15.98 -9.94
N LEU A 24 -14.80 15.49 -9.83
CA LEU A 24 -15.15 14.45 -8.86
C LEU A 24 -14.65 13.08 -9.35
N ALA A 25 -14.79 12.78 -10.63
CA ALA A 25 -14.23 11.58 -11.25
C ALA A 25 -12.69 11.54 -11.10
N SER A 26 -12.03 12.68 -11.33
CA SER A 26 -10.57 12.82 -11.14
C SER A 26 -10.17 12.55 -9.68
N LEU A 27 -10.91 13.12 -8.72
CA LEU A 27 -10.64 12.95 -7.29
C LEU A 27 -10.86 11.50 -6.83
N ASP A 28 -11.91 10.83 -7.31
CA ASP A 28 -12.18 9.43 -6.95
C ASP A 28 -11.11 8.49 -7.51
N ALA A 29 -10.69 8.68 -8.76
CA ALA A 29 -9.59 7.90 -9.35
C ALA A 29 -8.26 8.13 -8.60
N ALA A 30 -7.96 9.38 -8.21
CA ALA A 30 -6.77 9.68 -7.40
C ALA A 30 -6.84 9.06 -6.00
N ARG A 31 -8.04 9.02 -5.38
CA ARG A 31 -8.27 8.33 -4.11
C ARG A 31 -8.02 6.83 -4.24
N GLU A 32 -8.56 6.19 -5.27
CA GLU A 32 -8.37 4.76 -5.55
C GLU A 32 -6.88 4.43 -5.76
N LEU A 33 -6.15 5.27 -6.53
CA LEU A 33 -4.71 5.12 -6.74
C LEU A 33 -3.92 5.14 -5.42
N ARG A 34 -4.24 6.08 -4.52
CA ARG A 34 -3.59 6.17 -3.21
C ARG A 34 -3.84 4.91 -2.38
N GLU A 35 -5.09 4.45 -2.30
CA GLU A 35 -5.46 3.26 -1.53
C GLU A 35 -4.77 1.98 -2.07
N LEU A 36 -4.67 1.85 -3.39
CA LEU A 36 -3.96 0.74 -4.04
C LEU A 36 -2.44 0.82 -3.80
N ALA A 37 -1.85 2.02 -3.87
CA ALA A 37 -0.44 2.23 -3.57
C ALA A 37 -0.11 1.88 -2.12
N ASP A 38 -0.96 2.29 -1.16
CA ASP A 38 -0.81 1.96 0.26
C ASP A 38 -0.89 0.43 0.48
N SER A 39 -1.80 -0.25 -0.23
CA SER A 39 -1.92 -1.71 -0.18
C SER A 39 -0.68 -2.43 -0.71
N ILE A 40 -0.11 -1.94 -1.82
CA ILE A 40 1.14 -2.45 -2.39
C ILE A 40 2.28 -2.21 -1.40
N GLU A 41 2.39 -1.01 -0.83
CA GLU A 41 3.41 -0.66 0.17
C GLU A 41 3.40 -1.68 1.32
N LEU A 42 2.24 -1.90 1.94
CA LEU A 42 2.10 -2.83 3.06
C LEU A 42 2.46 -4.27 2.67
N THR A 43 2.07 -4.70 1.46
CA THR A 43 2.41 -6.03 0.93
C THR A 43 3.92 -6.18 0.78
N GLN A 44 4.61 -5.17 0.25
CA GLN A 44 6.07 -5.20 0.08
C GLN A 44 6.80 -5.12 1.42
N VAL A 45 6.30 -4.33 2.38
CA VAL A 45 6.84 -4.30 3.75
C VAL A 45 6.70 -5.68 4.41
N ARG A 46 5.55 -6.35 4.25
CA ARG A 46 5.36 -7.73 4.74
C ARG A 46 6.36 -8.68 4.10
N ALA A 47 6.46 -8.69 2.78
CA ALA A 47 7.38 -9.56 2.05
C ALA A 47 8.83 -9.35 2.50
N ALA A 48 9.25 -8.09 2.71
CA ALA A 48 10.57 -7.80 3.25
C ALA A 48 10.76 -8.34 4.69
N ARG A 49 9.73 -8.21 5.54
CA ARG A 49 9.76 -8.76 6.90
C ARG A 49 9.85 -10.29 6.91
N ASP A 50 9.11 -10.96 6.02
CA ASP A 50 9.12 -12.42 5.85
C ASP A 50 10.48 -12.92 5.35
N GLN A 51 11.19 -12.12 4.55
CA GLN A 51 12.57 -12.37 4.14
C GLN A 51 13.62 -12.02 5.23
N GLY A 52 13.18 -11.68 6.45
CA GLY A 52 14.08 -11.36 7.56
C GLY A 52 14.69 -9.96 7.53
N VAL A 53 14.24 -9.06 6.65
CA VAL A 53 14.76 -7.68 6.58
C VAL A 53 14.44 -6.94 7.87
N ALA A 54 15.46 -6.41 8.53
CA ALA A 54 15.31 -5.69 9.79
C ALA A 54 14.54 -4.36 9.63
N TRP A 55 13.75 -4.02 10.64
CA TRP A 55 13.00 -2.75 10.72
C TRP A 55 13.86 -1.50 10.52
N SER A 56 15.12 -1.53 10.96
CA SER A 56 16.06 -0.43 10.72
C SER A 56 16.41 -0.24 9.24
N LYS A 57 16.48 -1.33 8.46
CA LYS A 57 16.75 -1.26 7.01
C LYS A 57 15.52 -0.78 6.24
N ILE A 58 14.32 -1.21 6.64
CA ILE A 58 13.06 -0.69 6.10
C ILE A 58 12.94 0.81 6.43
N GLY A 59 13.14 1.19 7.69
CA GLY A 59 13.06 2.59 8.13
C GLY A 59 13.96 3.55 7.35
N LYS A 60 15.18 3.11 6.96
CA LYS A 60 16.08 3.90 6.13
C LYS A 60 15.46 4.34 4.79
N LEU A 61 14.60 3.53 4.16
CA LEU A 61 13.91 3.90 2.91
C LEU A 61 12.95 5.08 3.11
N TYR A 62 12.47 5.27 4.34
CA TYR A 62 11.50 6.30 4.72
C TYR A 62 12.12 7.46 5.50
N GLY A 63 13.45 7.47 5.69
CA GLY A 63 14.10 8.43 6.59
C GLY A 63 13.70 8.26 8.06
N LEU A 64 13.20 7.08 8.45
CA LEU A 64 12.73 6.77 9.79
C LEU A 64 13.75 5.97 10.61
N THR A 65 13.68 6.13 11.92
CA THR A 65 14.36 5.22 12.85
C THR A 65 13.70 3.84 12.86
N LYS A 66 14.36 2.84 13.47
CA LYS A 66 13.78 1.50 13.69
C LYS A 66 12.40 1.57 14.37
N GLN A 67 12.27 2.40 15.41
CA GLN A 67 11.03 2.54 16.16
C GLN A 67 9.94 3.24 15.33
N GLY A 68 10.31 4.30 14.57
CA GLY A 68 9.37 4.97 13.67
C GLY A 68 8.82 4.05 12.58
N ALA A 69 9.66 3.20 12.00
CA ALA A 69 9.22 2.20 11.02
C ALA A 69 8.27 1.15 11.64
N GLN A 70 8.58 0.68 12.86
CA GLN A 70 7.70 -0.24 13.58
C GLN A 70 6.34 0.38 13.86
N GLN A 71 6.30 1.59 14.39
CA GLN A 71 5.05 2.29 14.68
C GLN A 71 4.21 2.50 13.41
N ARG A 72 4.84 2.89 12.30
CA ARG A 72 4.14 3.11 11.02
C ARG A 72 3.51 1.82 10.48
N PHE A 73 4.27 0.73 10.42
CA PHE A 73 3.86 -0.45 9.65
C PHE A 73 3.33 -1.61 10.50
N ARG A 74 3.85 -1.83 11.71
CA ARG A 74 3.56 -3.05 12.48
C ARG A 74 2.08 -3.23 12.78
N GLN A 75 1.39 -2.15 13.16
CA GLN A 75 -0.06 -2.16 13.41
C GLN A 75 -0.91 -2.54 12.19
N HIS A 76 -0.38 -2.32 10.97
CA HIS A 76 -1.05 -2.68 9.71
C HIS A 76 -0.67 -4.08 9.22
N LEU A 77 0.34 -4.71 9.84
CA LEU A 77 0.80 -6.05 9.48
C LEU A 77 0.27 -7.15 10.40
N GLU A 78 -0.22 -6.80 11.58
CA GLU A 78 -0.87 -7.76 12.46
C GLU A 78 -2.24 -8.13 11.85
N PRO A 79 -2.59 -9.42 11.74
CA PRO A 79 -3.96 -9.79 11.41
C PRO A 79 -4.89 -9.17 12.46
N ALA A 80 -6.06 -8.70 12.06
CA ALA A 80 -7.05 -8.20 13.00
C ALA A 80 -7.22 -9.22 14.14
N PRO A 81 -7.23 -8.80 15.42
CA PRO A 81 -7.47 -9.73 16.51
C PRO A 81 -8.81 -10.41 16.23
N ASP A 82 -8.80 -11.75 16.25
CA ASP A 82 -10.00 -12.57 16.03
C ASP A 82 -11.15 -11.97 16.84
N ALA A 83 -12.18 -11.49 16.13
CA ALA A 83 -13.45 -11.16 16.74
C ALA A 83 -14.10 -12.48 17.13
N GLY A 84 -13.74 -12.97 18.34
CA GLY A 84 -14.37 -14.10 19.00
C GLY A 84 -15.80 -13.81 19.43
#